data_AF-A0A1V5R4E0-F1
#
_entry.id   AF-A0A1V5R4E0-F1
#
_cell.length_a   1.000
_cell.length_b   1.000
_cell.length_c   1.000
_cell.angle_alpha   90.00
_cell.angle_beta   90.00
_cell.angle_gamma   90.00
#
_symmetry.space_group_name_H-M   'P 1'
#
loop_
_entity.id
_entity.type
_entity.pdbx_description
1 polymer ?
#
loop_
_entity_poly.entity_id
_entity_poly.type
_entity_poly.pdbx_seq_one_letter_code
_entity_poly.pdbx_strand_id
1 'polypeptide(L)' 'MEKYIRKITRVGKRSLAIVIPAEIVDKLKLKEKQKLTIITRGRSIVMKDWK' A
#
# COMPACT_ATOMS: atom_id res chain seq x y z
N MET A 1 -2.59 -6.49 17.68
CA MET A 1 -2.73 -6.24 16.22
C MET A 1 -2.47 -4.78 15.83
N GLU A 2 -2.16 -3.90 16.78
CA GLU A 2 -2.06 -2.45 16.58
C GLU A 2 -0.82 -1.99 15.80
N LYS A 3 0.19 -2.88 15.68
CA LYS A 3 1.52 -2.58 15.13
C LYS A 3 1.50 -1.96 13.71
N TYR A 4 0.49 -2.29 12.90
CA TYR A 4 0.40 -1.85 11.50
C TYR A 4 -0.77 -0.88 11.22
N ILE A 5 -1.42 -0.34 12.24
CA ILE A 5 -2.46 0.66 12.04
C ILE A 5 -1.80 1.98 11.63
N ARG A 6 -2.19 2.52 10.47
CA ARG A 6 -1.69 3.80 9.95
C ARG A 6 -2.84 4.68 9.48
N LYS A 7 -2.65 5.99 9.63
CA LYS A 7 -3.58 6.99 9.12
C LYS A 7 -3.31 7.21 7.62
N ILE A 8 -4.38 7.31 6.84
CA ILE A 8 -4.30 7.73 5.44
C ILE A 8 -4.00 9.22 5.34
N THR A 9 -3.14 9.61 4.42
CA THR A 9 -2.78 11.00 4.12
C THR A 9 -3.27 11.37 2.73
N ARG A 10 -3.73 12.61 2.53
CA ARG A 10 -4.13 13.09 1.21
C ARG A 10 -2.90 13.38 0.35
N VAL A 11 -2.93 12.92 -0.89
CA VAL A 11 -1.91 13.21 -1.90
C VAL A 11 -2.61 13.79 -3.13
N GLY A 12 -2.19 14.97 -3.56
CA GLY A 12 -2.89 15.73 -4.61
C GLY A 12 -4.30 16.16 -4.18
N LYS A 13 -5.24 16.24 -5.13
CA LYS A 13 -6.59 16.76 -4.88
C LYS A 13 -7.56 15.71 -4.32
N ARG A 14 -7.50 14.48 -4.82
CA ARG A 14 -8.49 13.41 -4.52
C ARG A 14 -7.87 12.10 -4.04
N SER A 15 -6.57 11.90 -4.21
CA SER A 15 -5.93 10.63 -3.89
C SER A 15 -5.52 10.56 -2.42
N LEU A 16 -5.42 9.33 -1.92
CA LEU A 16 -4.95 9.02 -0.58
C LEU A 16 -3.72 8.12 -0.68
N ALA A 17 -2.81 8.27 0.26
CA ALA A 17 -1.65 7.41 0.42
C ALA A 17 -1.57 6.91 1.87
N ILE A 18 -0.88 5.79 2.03
CA ILE A 18 -0.53 5.20 3.32
C ILE A 18 0.94 4.83 3.26
N VAL A 19 1.64 5.05 4.37
CA VAL A 19 3.03 4.63 4.49
C VAL A 19 3.07 3.14 4.81
N ILE A 20 3.70 2.36 3.94
CA ILE A 20 3.91 0.93 4.16
C ILE A 20 5.10 0.76 5.12
N PRO A 21 4.93 0.11 6.28
CA PRO A 21 6.04 -0.17 7.19
C PRO A 21 7.17 -0.97 6.53
N ALA A 22 8.42 -0.67 6.87
CA ALA A 22 9.61 -1.31 6.30
C ALA A 22 9.56 -2.84 6.35
N GLU A 23 9.09 -3.41 7.47
CA GLU A 23 8.95 -4.87 7.64
C GLU A 23 8.09 -5.53 6.54
N ILE A 24 7.05 -4.83 6.06
CA ILE A 24 6.18 -5.32 4.97
C ILE A 24 6.87 -5.11 3.62
N VAL A 25 7.55 -3.99 3.43
CA VAL A 25 8.36 -3.70 2.23
C VAL A 25 9.40 -4.80 2.01
N ASP A 26 10.13 -5.16 3.06
CA ASP A 26 11.18 -6.18 3.02
C ASP A 26 10.59 -7.57 2.77
N LYS A 27 9.53 -7.93 3.51
CA LYS A 27 8.85 -9.24 3.37
C LYS A 27 8.30 -9.45 1.96
N LEU A 28 7.72 -8.42 1.37
CA LEU A 28 7.16 -8.46 0.02
C LEU A 28 8.16 -8.08 -1.07
N LYS A 29 9.42 -7.80 -0.71
CA LYS A 29 10.51 -7.37 -1.61
C LYS A 29 10.11 -6.22 -2.53
N LEU A 30 9.33 -5.29 -1.99
CA LEU A 30 8.86 -4.13 -2.74
C LEU A 30 10.05 -3.22 -3.07
N LYS A 31 10.14 -2.80 -4.33
CA LYS A 31 11.17 -1.88 -4.82
C LYS A 31 10.60 -0.50 -5.10
N GLU A 32 11.45 0.51 -4.96
CA GLU A 32 11.11 1.87 -5.36
C GLU A 32 10.74 1.91 -6.85
N LYS A 33 9.74 2.73 -7.22
CA LYS A 33 9.27 2.94 -8.59
C LYS A 33 8.75 1.69 -9.32
N GLN A 34 8.60 0.55 -8.64
CA GLN A 34 7.95 -0.62 -9.22
C GLN A 34 6.47 -0.34 -9.53
N LYS A 35 5.92 -1.04 -10.53
CA LYS A 35 4.51 -0.93 -10.90
C LYS A 35 3.69 -1.95 -10.12
N LEU A 36 2.59 -1.49 -9.52
CA LEU A 36 1.64 -2.35 -8.81
C LEU A 36 0.22 -2.09 -9.33
N THR A 37 -0.58 -3.14 -9.37
CA THR A 37 -2.02 -3.05 -9.65
C THR A 37 -2.78 -2.96 -8.33
N ILE A 38 -3.78 -2.08 -8.26
CA ILE A 38 -4.67 -1.92 -7.11
C ILE A 38 -6.04 -2.50 -7.48
N ILE A 39 -6.52 -3.45 -6.69
CA ILE A 39 -7.88 -4.00 -6.82
C ILE A 39 -8.62 -3.89 -5.48
N THR A 40 -9.94 -3.80 -5.53
CA THR A 40 -10.79 -3.86 -4.34
C THR A 40 -11.34 -5.27 -4.15
N ARG A 41 -11.37 -5.74 -2.90
CA ARG A 41 -12.01 -6.99 -2.50
C ARG A 41 -12.83 -6.75 -1.23
N GLY A 42 -14.15 -6.61 -1.40
CA GLY A 42 -15.05 -6.23 -0.30
C GLY A 42 -14.65 -4.89 0.31
N ARG A 43 -14.32 -4.89 1.60
CA ARG A 43 -13.84 -3.69 2.34
C ARG A 43 -12.31 -3.56 2.38
N SER A 44 -11.60 -4.33 1.56
CA SER A 44 -10.12 -4.33 1.53
C SER A 44 -9.58 -3.85 0.19
N ILE A 45 -8.41 -3.22 0.23
CA ILE A 45 -7.59 -2.91 -0.95
C ILE A 45 -6.50 -3.96 -1.03
N VAL A 46 -6.34 -4.57 -2.20
CA VAL A 46 -5.28 -5.53 -2.48
C VAL A 46 -4.35 -4.94 -3.53
N MET A 47 -3.07 -4.92 -3.23
CA MET A 47 -2.02 -4.51 -4.15
C MET A 47 -1.31 -5.77 -4.65
N LYS A 48 -1.07 -5.85 -5.95
CA LYS A 48 -0.35 -6.95 -6.60
C LYS A 48 0.73 -6.41 -7.51
N ASP A 49 1.79 -7.19 -7.72
CA ASP A 49 2.72 -6.89 -8.80
C ASP A 49 1.96 -6.80 -10.12
N TRP A 50 2.41 -5.91 -11.00
CA TRP A 50 1.79 -5.72 -12.30
C TRP A 50 2.09 -6.88 -13.26
N LYS A 51 3.16 -7.65 -13.01
CA LYS A 51 3.57 -8.78 -13.85
C LYS A 51 3.32 -10.14 -13.19
#